data_AF-A0A0J9YCK5-F1
#
_entry.id   AF-A0A0J9YCK5-F1
#
_cell.length_a   1.000
_cell.length_b   1.000
_cell.length_c   1.000
_cell.angle_alpha   90.00
_cell.angle_beta   90.00
_cell.angle_gamma   90.00
#
_symmetry.space_group_name_H-M   'P 1'
#
loop_
_entity.id
_entity.type
_entity.pdbx_description
1 polymer ?
#
loop_
_entity_poly.entity_id
_entity_poly.type
_entity_poly.pdbx_seq_one_letter_code
_entity_poly.pdbx_strand_id
1 'polypeptide(L)' 'TVCSNKCPKFCPNPDLLNCTELAYDPCECCTVCLHDTGESCGPGIGACRQPNFCQPKLDQIDIGICSGKLVRTI' A
#
# COMPACT_ATOMS: atom_id res chain seq x y z
N THR A 1 3.28 8.23 -6.55
CA THR A 1 2.79 7.60 -5.31
C THR A 1 1.36 7.19 -5.52
N VAL A 2 0.95 6.00 -5.08
CA VAL A 2 -0.46 5.57 -5.09
C VAL A 2 -1.19 6.30 -3.96
N CYS A 3 -1.43 7.59 -4.17
CA CYS A 3 -2.28 8.40 -3.31
C CYS A 3 -2.78 9.60 -4.10
N SER A 4 -4.06 9.58 -4.48
CA SER A 4 -4.71 10.69 -5.19
C SER A 4 -5.14 11.83 -4.24
N ASN A 5 -4.60 11.89 -3.01
CA ASN A 5 -5.05 12.76 -1.90
C ASN A 5 -6.54 12.60 -1.53
N LYS A 6 -7.10 11.41 -1.76
CA LYS A 6 -8.47 11.07 -1.37
C LYS A 6 -8.44 9.83 -0.50
N CYS A 7 -8.77 9.99 0.77
CA CYS A 7 -9.03 8.86 1.65
C CYS A 7 -10.26 8.10 1.15
N PRO A 8 -10.27 6.77 1.24
CA PRO A 8 -11.49 6.01 0.99
C PRO A 8 -12.55 6.43 2.03
N LYS A 9 -13.83 6.35 1.64
CA LYS A 9 -14.94 6.66 2.57
C LYS A 9 -15.02 5.69 3.74
N PHE A 10 -14.45 4.49 3.57
CA PHE A 10 -14.47 3.42 4.56
C PHE A 10 -13.09 2.79 4.63
N CYS A 11 -12.57 2.66 5.84
CA CYS A 11 -11.36 1.89 6.14
C CYS A 11 -11.74 0.48 6.64
N PRO A 12 -10.91 -0.54 6.40
CA PRO A 12 -11.08 -1.83 7.05
C PRO A 12 -10.95 -1.70 8.57
N ASN A 13 -11.65 -2.57 9.31
CA ASN A 13 -11.53 -2.63 10.76
C ASN A 13 -10.21 -3.32 11.14
N PRO A 14 -9.28 -2.66 11.85
CA PRO A 14 -7.97 -3.23 12.18
C PRO A 14 -8.06 -4.51 13.02
N ASP A 15 -9.08 -4.66 13.88
CA ASP A 15 -9.26 -5.87 14.71
C ASP A 15 -9.70 -7.11 13.89
N LEU A 16 -10.16 -6.89 12.66
CA LEU A 16 -10.59 -7.96 11.74
C LEU A 16 -9.56 -8.26 10.65
N LEU A 17 -8.44 -7.52 10.61
CA LEU A 17 -7.37 -7.75 9.66
C LEU A 17 -6.55 -8.96 10.08
N ASN A 18 -6.41 -9.93 9.18
CA ASN A 18 -5.64 -11.15 9.41
C ASN A 18 -4.21 -10.99 8.83
N CYS A 19 -3.36 -10.26 9.54
CA CYS A 19 -1.95 -10.07 9.17
C CYS A 19 -1.06 -9.88 10.40
N THR A 20 0.22 -10.19 10.24
CA THR A 20 1.21 -10.16 11.33
C THR A 20 1.54 -8.73 11.76
N GLU A 21 1.53 -7.78 10.82
CA GLU A 21 1.91 -6.40 11.05
C GLU A 21 0.91 -5.45 10.39
N LEU A 22 0.57 -4.38 11.13
CA LEU A 22 -0.29 -3.30 10.68
C LEU A 22 0.54 -2.05 10.43
N ALA A 23 0.11 -1.27 9.45
CA ALA A 23 0.66 0.05 9.17
C ALA A 23 -0.42 0.97 8.62
N TYR A 24 -0.11 2.27 8.58
CA TYR A 24 -0.94 3.20 7.83
C TYR A 24 -0.73 3.01 6.33
N ASP A 25 -1.82 3.13 5.58
CA ASP A 25 -1.78 3.11 4.12
C ASP A 25 -0.95 4.28 3.55
N PRO A 26 -0.59 4.27 2.26
CA PRO A 26 0.26 5.32 1.68
C PRO A 26 -0.30 6.75 1.73
N CYS A 27 -1.59 6.91 2.07
CA CYS A 27 -2.25 8.21 2.23
C CYS A 27 -2.41 8.61 3.71
N GLU A 28 -1.93 7.78 4.65
CA GLU A 28 -2.11 7.94 6.10
C GLU A 28 -3.59 8.02 6.54
N CYS A 29 -4.48 7.38 5.78
CA CYS A 29 -5.93 7.43 6.00
C CYS A 29 -6.44 6.24 6.82
N CYS A 30 -5.96 5.05 6.50
CA CYS A 30 -6.46 3.80 7.06
C CYS A 30 -5.34 2.98 7.67
N THR A 31 -5.64 2.28 8.77
CA THR A 31 -4.81 1.18 9.24
C THR A 31 -5.09 -0.06 8.38
N VAL A 32 -4.06 -0.58 7.74
CA VAL A 32 -4.10 -1.70 6.80
C VAL A 32 -2.97 -2.68 7.10
N CYS A 33 -2.98 -3.83 6.44
CA CYS A 33 -1.89 -4.79 6.56
C CYS A 33 -0.60 -4.27 5.90
N LEU A 34 0.52 -4.59 6.54
CA LEU A 34 1.84 -4.41 5.95
C LEU A 34 2.13 -5.58 5.01
N HIS A 35 2.46 -5.24 3.76
CA HIS A 35 2.63 -6.17 2.65
C HIS A 35 4.07 -6.18 2.14
N ASP A 36 4.51 -7.34 1.67
CA ASP A 36 5.83 -7.59 1.10
C ASP A 36 5.86 -7.32 -0.41
N THR A 37 7.05 -7.39 -1.02
CA THR A 37 7.24 -7.15 -2.46
C THR A 37 6.39 -8.10 -3.30
N GLY A 38 5.68 -7.57 -4.29
CA GLY A 38 4.80 -8.33 -5.19
C GLY A 38 3.32 -8.32 -4.75
N GLU A 39 3.02 -7.94 -3.52
CA GLU A 39 1.65 -7.85 -3.01
C GLU A 39 0.97 -6.52 -3.39
N SER A 40 -0.37 -6.50 -3.33
CA SER A 40 -1.16 -5.34 -3.72
C SER A 40 -1.15 -4.26 -2.63
N CYS A 41 -1.07 -3.00 -3.01
CA CYS A 41 -1.04 -1.88 -2.07
C CYS A 41 -1.90 -0.72 -2.57
N GLY A 42 -2.26 0.18 -1.66
CA GLY A 42 -3.11 1.33 -1.97
C GLY A 42 -4.02 1.71 -0.80
N PRO A 43 -4.82 2.78 -0.95
CA PRO A 43 -5.66 3.29 0.12
C PRO A 43 -6.70 2.28 0.57
N GLY A 44 -6.72 1.93 1.85
CA GLY A 44 -7.59 0.88 2.39
C GLY A 44 -7.29 -0.56 1.90
N ILE A 45 -6.21 -0.77 1.15
CA ILE A 45 -5.81 -2.08 0.60
C ILE A 45 -4.62 -2.66 1.37
N GLY A 46 -3.55 -1.88 1.51
CA GLY A 46 -2.29 -2.36 2.07
C GLY A 46 -1.16 -1.34 1.97
N ALA A 47 -0.21 -1.43 2.88
CA ALA A 47 0.98 -0.60 2.94
C ALA A 47 2.22 -1.45 2.68
N CYS A 48 3.24 -0.92 2.00
CA CYS A 48 4.44 -1.70 1.70
C CYS A 48 5.46 -1.66 2.83
N ARG A 49 6.05 -2.81 3.15
CA ARG A 49 7.18 -2.91 4.08
C ARG A 49 8.36 -2.11 3.53
N GLN A 50 8.90 -1.19 4.34
CA GLN A 50 10.11 -0.45 3.97
C GLN A 50 11.29 -1.42 3.72
N PRO A 51 12.15 -1.16 2.71
CA PRO A 51 12.27 0.05 1.90
C PRO A 51 11.43 0.05 0.60
N ASN A 52 10.44 -0.84 0.48
CA ASN A 52 9.61 -0.94 -0.71
C ASN A 52 8.61 0.22 -0.80
N PHE A 53 8.17 0.52 -2.01
CA PHE A 53 7.17 1.55 -2.26
C PHE A 53 6.02 0.99 -3.10
N CYS A 54 4.84 1.59 -2.94
CA CYS A 54 3.67 1.20 -3.71
C CYS A 54 3.77 1.77 -5.13
N GLN A 55 4.02 0.92 -6.12
CA GLN A 55 4.12 1.29 -7.53
C GLN A 55 2.73 1.14 -8.19
N PRO A 56 2.15 2.21 -8.76
CA PRO A 56 0.84 2.12 -9.42
C PRO A 56 0.86 1.15 -10.61
N LYS A 57 -0.26 0.47 -10.85
CA LYS A 57 -0.47 -0.26 -12.11
C LYS A 57 -0.82 0.74 -13.23
N LEU A 58 -0.40 0.43 -14.46
CA LEU A 58 -0.51 1.32 -15.64
C LEU A 58 -1.91 1.93 -15.87
N ASP A 59 -2.97 1.25 -15.43
CA ASP A 59 -4.36 1.67 -15.63
C ASP A 59 -5.17 1.81 -14.32
N GLN A 60 -4.52 1.82 -13.15
CA GLN A 60 -5.19 1.94 -11.85
C GLN A 60 -4.48 2.96 -10.97
N ILE A 61 -5.19 4.05 -10.63
CA ILE A 61 -4.66 5.15 -9.81
C ILE A 61 -4.69 4.85 -8.31
N ASP A 62 -5.59 3.96 -7.88
CA ASP A 62 -5.83 3.66 -6.47
C ASP A 62 -5.27 2.29 -6.04
N ILE A 63 -4.70 1.53 -6.98
CA ILE A 63 -4.13 0.19 -6.73
C ILE A 63 -2.74 0.10 -7.34
N GLY A 64 -1.78 -0.33 -6.53
CA GLY A 64 -0.42 -0.62 -6.94
C GLY A 64 0.05 -1.99 -6.49
N ILE A 65 1.34 -2.24 -6.71
CA ILE A 65 2.08 -3.39 -6.22
C ILE A 65 3.27 -2.88 -5.40
N CYS A 66 3.54 -3.53 -4.26
CA CYS A 66 4.74 -3.27 -3.48
C CYS A 66 5.97 -3.66 -4.30
N SER A 67 6.79 -2.68 -4.63
CA SER A 67 7.97 -2.86 -5.48
C SER A 67 9.19 -2.35 -4.74
N GLY A 68 10.27 -3.10 -4.81
CA GLY A 68 11.57 -2.65 -4.31
C GLY A 68 12.08 -1.46 -5.12
N LYS A 69 12.96 -0.67 -4.52
CA LYS A 69 13.73 0.35 -5.25
C LYS A 69 14.46 -0.38 -6.39
N LEU A 70 14.03 -0.15 -7.63
CA LEU A 70 14.76 -0.61 -8.81
C LEU A 70 16.13 0.07 -8.75
N VAL A 71 17.12 -0.60 -8.20
CA VAL A 71 18.50 -0.16 -8.32
C VAL A 71 18.80 -0.32 -9.79
N ARG A 72 18.69 0.78 -10.57
CA ARG A 72 19.26 0.83 -11.90
C ARG A 72 20.74 0.51 -11.72
N THR A 73 21.11 -0.74 -12.00
CA THR A 73 22.50 -1.08 -12.22
C THR A 73 22.85 -0.41 -13.53
N ILE A 74 23.70 0.59 -13.43
CA ILE A 74 24.16 1.47 -14.51
C ILE A 74 24.95 0.64 -15.53
#